data_AF-A0A502LJJ5-F1
#
_entry.id   AF-A0A502LJJ5-F1
#
_cell.length_a   1.000
_cell.length_b   1.000
_cell.length_c   1.000
_cell.angle_alpha   90.00
_cell.angle_beta   90.00
_cell.angle_gamma   90.00
#
_symmetry.space_group_name_H-M   'P 1'
#
loop_
_entity.id
_entity.type
_entity.pdbx_description
1 polymer ?
#
loop_
_entity_poly.entity_id
_entity_poly.type
_entity_poly.pdbx_seq_one_letter_code
_entity_poly.pdbx_strand_id
1 'polypeptide(L)' 'MQKLKLQNEADKKSLIVYLNTRVIEYKQDLCSEGLTPQQYNVLRGRIKELQDLVGELDPTLQAR' A
#
# COMPACT_ATOMS: atom_id res chain seq x y z
N MET A 1 -12.17 -9.50 -8.79
CA MET A 1 -12.19 -9.30 -7.33
C MET A 1 -13.28 -8.29 -7.00
N GLN A 2 -13.99 -8.46 -5.89
CA GLN A 2 -15.09 -7.59 -5.47
C GLN A 2 -14.52 -6.28 -4.91
N LYS A 3 -14.99 -5.12 -5.37
CA LYS A 3 -14.53 -3.82 -4.88
C LYS A 3 -14.85 -3.67 -3.39
N LEU A 4 -13.84 -3.39 -2.57
CA LEU A 4 -14.03 -3.00 -1.17
C LEU A 4 -14.83 -1.69 -1.10
N LYS A 5 -16.07 -1.77 -0.62
CA LYS A 5 -16.89 -0.59 -0.30
C LYS A 5 -16.96 -0.43 1.21
N LEU A 6 -16.14 0.47 1.74
CA LEU A 6 -16.32 0.98 3.09
C LEU A 6 -17.45 2.02 3.08
N GLN A 7 -18.43 1.88 3.98
CA GLN A 7 -19.56 2.78 4.09
C GLN A 7 -19.24 4.06 4.87
N ASN A 8 -18.19 4.02 5.71
CA ASN A 8 -17.74 5.16 6.50
C ASN A 8 -16.53 5.84 5.83
N GLU A 9 -16.73 7.06 5.35
CA GLU A 9 -15.68 7.86 4.71
C GLU A 9 -14.55 8.26 5.67
N ALA A 10 -14.82 8.41 6.96
CA ALA A 10 -13.78 8.71 7.95
C ALA A 10 -12.85 7.50 8.17
N ASP A 11 -13.43 6.31 8.33
CA ASP A 11 -12.67 5.06 8.49
C ASP A 11 -11.86 4.75 7.22
N LYS A 12 -12.45 5.01 6.05
CA LYS A 12 -11.79 4.88 4.76
C LYS A 12 -10.57 5.79 4.65
N LYS A 13 -10.68 7.07 5.02
CA LYS A 13 -9.55 8.01 5.02
C LYS A 13 -8.45 7.55 5.99
N SER A 14 -8.83 7.15 7.20
CA SER A 14 -7.89 6.63 8.19
C SER A 14 -7.15 5.38 7.68
N LEU A 15 -7.86 4.48 7.00
CA LEU A 15 -7.27 3.29 6.39
C LEU A 15 -6.30 3.66 5.26
N ILE A 16 -6.67 4.59 4.36
CA ILE A 16 -5.79 5.06 3.28
C ILE A 16 -4.50 5.68 3.86
N VAL A 17 -4.61 6.48 4.92
CA VAL A 17 -3.44 7.06 5.61
C VAL A 17 -2.56 5.94 6.16
N TYR A 18 -3.15 4.98 6.88
CA TYR A 18 -2.42 3.85 7.42
C TYR A 18 -1.67 3.04 6.36
N LEU A 19 -2.35 2.68 5.27
CA LEU A 19 -1.76 1.89 4.17
C LEU A 19 -0.61 2.65 3.51
N ASN A 20 -0.77 3.96 3.29
CA ASN A 20 0.30 4.80 2.74
C ASN A 20 1.51 4.91 3.67
N THR A 21 1.29 5.01 4.99
CA THR A 21 2.38 4.97 5.98
C THR A 21 3.16 3.66 5.87
N ARG A 22 2.47 2.51 5.79
CA ARG A 22 3.13 1.19 5.60
C ARG A 22 3.92 1.11 4.28
N VAL A 23 3.41 1.70 3.20
CA VAL A 23 4.15 1.78 1.93
C VAL A 23 5.44 2.58 2.06
N ILE A 24 5.42 3.70 2.79
CA ILE A 24 6.61 4.52 3.04
C ILE A 24 7.64 3.73 3.85
N GLU A 25 7.21 3.07 4.93
CA GLU A 25 8.07 2.24 5.77
C GLU A 25 8.72 1.11 4.95
N TYR A 26 7.95 0.39 4.13
CA TYR A 26 8.52 -0.67 3.28
C TYR A 26 9.45 -0.14 2.19
N LYS A 27 9.24 1.09 1.69
CA LYS A 27 10.19 1.73 0.77
C LYS A 27 11.50 2.10 1.48
N GLN A 28 11.44 2.49 2.75
CA GLN A 28 12.64 2.69 3.57
C GLN A 28 13.36 1.36 3.81
N ASP A 29 12.61 0.30 4.15
CA ASP A 29 13.15 -1.05 4.32
C ASP A 29 13.86 -1.52 3.05
N LEU A 30 13.27 -1.30 1.86
CA LEU A 30 13.89 -1.63 0.57
C LEU A 30 15.25 -0.98 0.32
N CYS A 31 15.51 0.18 0.94
CA CYS A 31 16.80 0.88 0.83
C CYS A 31 17.83 0.38 1.85
N SER A 32 17.47 -0.59 2.70
CA SER A 32 18.39 -1.13 3.72
C SER A 32 19.46 -2.00 3.08
N GLU A 33 20.70 -1.84 3.54
CA GLU A 33 21.80 -2.72 3.16
C GLU A 33 21.58 -4.15 3.68
N GLY A 34 22.09 -5.14 2.94
CA GLY A 34 22.05 -6.55 3.36
C GLY A 34 20.74 -7.28 3.09
N LEU A 35 19.79 -6.67 2.37
CA LEU A 35 18.58 -7.35 1.90
C LEU A 35 18.91 -8.50 0.95
N THR A 36 18.43 -9.70 1.28
CA THR A 36 18.47 -10.83 0.34
C THR A 36 17.50 -10.58 -0.82
N PRO A 37 17.74 -11.19 -2.01
CA PRO A 37 16.81 -11.10 -3.13
C PRO A 37 15.37 -11.54 -2.78
N GLN A 38 15.24 -12.53 -1.89
CA GLN A 38 13.92 -13.00 -1.43
C GLN A 38 13.21 -11.94 -0.59
N GLN A 39 13.90 -11.32 0.38
CA GLN A 39 13.32 -10.26 1.20
C GLN A 39 12.96 -9.03 0.36
N TYR A 40 13.80 -8.66 -0.60
CA TYR A 40 13.51 -7.59 -1.56
C TYR A 40 12.22 -7.87 -2.34
N ASN A 41 12.09 -9.09 -2.88
CA ASN A 41 10.90 -9.49 -3.65
C ASN A 41 9.63 -9.50 -2.78
N VAL A 42 9.72 -9.93 -1.53
CA VAL A 42 8.61 -9.88 -0.58
C VAL A 42 8.18 -8.43 -0.32
N LEU A 43 9.11 -7.54 0.01
CA LEU A 43 8.82 -6.12 0.26
C LEU A 43 8.20 -5.45 -0.97
N ARG A 44 8.76 -5.68 -2.15
CA ARG A 44 8.21 -5.17 -3.42
C ARG A 44 6.79 -5.69 -3.67
N GLY A 45 6.53 -6.97 -3.41
CA GLY A 45 5.20 -7.57 -3.51
C GLY A 45 4.20 -6.91 -2.56
N ARG A 46 4.58 -6.72 -1.29
CA ARG A 46 3.75 -6.05 -0.28
C ARG A 46 3.45 -4.60 -0.64
N ILE A 47 4.43 -3.85 -1.13
CA ILE A 47 4.22 -2.47 -1.59
C ILE A 47 3.18 -2.45 -2.71
N LYS A 48 3.30 -3.35 -3.69
CA LYS A 48 2.34 -3.43 -4.80
C LYS A 48 0.92 -3.73 -4.30
N GLU A 49 0.75 -4.75 -3.45
CA GLU A 49 -0.55 -5.11 -2.88
C GLU A 49 -1.21 -3.94 -2.13
N LEU A 50 -0.42 -3.20 -1.33
CA LEU A 50 -0.93 -2.05 -0.58
C LEU A 50 -1.31 -0.87 -1.50
N GLN A 51 -0.52 -0.61 -2.54
CA GLN A 51 -0.84 0.43 -3.52
C GLN A 51 -2.09 0.09 -4.33
N ASP A 52 -2.24 -1.18 -4.73
CA ASP A 52 -3.44 -1.66 -5.41
C ASP A 52 -4.68 -1.48 -4.51
N LEU A 53 -4.57 -1.84 -3.22
CA LEU A 53 -5.65 -1.65 -2.24
C LEU A 53 -6.01 -0.17 -2.02
N VAL A 54 -5.02 0.71 -1.93
CA VAL A 54 -5.26 2.16 -1.85
C VAL A 54 -5.99 2.65 -3.09
N GLY A 55 -5.63 2.18 -4.28
CA GLY A 55 -6.30 2.53 -5.53
C GLY A 55 -7.75 2.00 -5.62
N GLU A 56 -8.04 0.83 -5.04
CA GLU A 56 -9.41 0.33 -4.93
C GLU A 56 -10.27 1.16 -3.98
N LEU A 57 -9.68 1.62 -2.87
CA LEU A 57 -10.35 2.46 -1.87
C LEU A 57 -10.55 3.88 -2.41
N ASP A 58 -9.55 4.47 -3.05
CA ASP A 58 -9.62 5.80 -3.65
C ASP A 58 -9.22 5.78 -5.13
N PRO A 59 -10.20 5.49 -6.02
CA PRO A 59 -9.97 5.45 -7.47
C PRO A 59 -9.50 6.77 -8.06
N THR A 60 -9.67 7.90 -7.35
CA THR A 60 -9.22 9.21 -7.84
C THR A 60 -7.70 9.35 -7.81
N LEU A 61 -7.01 8.49 -7.05
CA LEU A 61 -5.54 8.45 -6.99
C LEU A 61 -4.89 7.67 -8.15
N GLN A 62 -5.64 6.84 -8.88
CA GLN A 62 -5.10 6.09 -10.03
C GLN A 62 -5.02 6.92 -11.32
N ALA A 63 -5.64 8.11 -11.37
CA ALA A 63 -5.69 8.98 -12.55
C ALA A 63 -4.59 10.07 -12.57
N ARG A 64 -3.59 9.99 -11.69
CA ARG A 64 -2.46 10.92 -11.61
C ARG A 64 -1.14 10.23 -11.87
#